data_AF-X0VEI8-F1
#
_entry.id   AF-X0VEI8-F1
#
_cell.length_a   1.000
_cell.length_b   1.000
_cell.length_c   1.000
_cell.angle_alpha   90.00
_cell.angle_beta   90.00
_cell.angle_gamma   90.00
#
_symmetry.space_group_name_H-M   'P 1'
#
loop_
_entity.id
_entity.type
_entity.pdbx_description
1 polymer ?
#
loop_
_entity_poly.entity_id
_entity_poly.type
_entity_poly.pdbx_seq_one_letter_code
_entity_poly.pdbx_strand_id
1 'polypeptide(L)'
;MGITLEEAKNELKKGYMKGVTCPCCDQHVKMYKRKLNAGMSKFLIGLHKETNRTGEVYISSGQVLKAIKSGTKSMDFSILRHWGLIKEKTHCLDSKKNSGMWKITHTGKAFAEGNYMVQSHVKIYDNRFYGVTGSM
;
A
#
# COMPACT_ATOMS: atom_id res chain seq x y z
N MET A 1 38.66 11.40 -1.38
CA MET A 1 38.37 10.52 -0.22
C MET A 1 36.91 10.13 -0.32
N GLY A 2 36.61 8.82 -0.37
CA GLY A 2 35.23 8.33 -0.30
C GLY A 2 34.75 8.29 1.16
N ILE A 3 33.45 8.37 1.36
CA ILE A 3 32.82 8.14 2.67
C ILE A 3 32.68 6.63 2.93
N THR A 4 32.63 6.25 4.20
CA THR A 4 32.30 4.87 4.61
C THR A 4 30.81 4.59 4.46
N LEU A 5 30.46 3.30 4.42
CA LEU A 5 29.05 2.87 4.37
C LEU A 5 28.27 3.33 5.62
N GLU A 6 28.92 3.40 6.78
CA GLU A 6 28.24 3.80 8.01
C GLU A 6 27.98 5.31 8.06
N GLU A 7 28.93 6.12 7.57
CA GLU A 7 28.72 7.56 7.38
C GLU A 7 27.58 7.84 6.40
N ALA A 8 27.56 7.13 5.26
CA ALA A 8 26.48 7.23 4.29
C ALA A 8 25.10 6.92 4.90
N LYS A 9 24.99 5.83 5.68
CA LYS A 9 23.74 5.48 6.38
C LYS A 9 23.32 6.57 7.38
N ASN A 10 24.27 7.14 8.09
CA ASN A 10 23.99 8.16 9.09
C ASN A 10 23.53 9.47 8.45
N GLU A 11 24.11 9.86 7.32
CA GLU A 11 23.61 10.99 6.52
C GLU A 11 22.20 10.76 6.02
N LEU A 12 21.93 9.57 5.47
CA LEU A 12 20.58 9.20 5.03
C LEU A 12 19.57 9.28 6.18
N LYS A 13 19.89 8.71 7.35
CA LYS A 13 19.03 8.75 8.56
C LYS A 13 18.71 10.18 9.03
N LYS A 14 19.61 11.15 8.82
CA LYS A 14 19.36 12.56 9.20
C LYS A 14 18.33 13.22 8.28
N GLY A 15 18.31 12.88 6.99
CA GLY A 15 17.56 13.60 5.97
C GLY A 15 16.34 12.88 5.38
N TYR A 16 16.25 11.55 5.49
CA TYR A 16 15.27 10.75 4.73
C TYR A 16 13.80 11.09 5.00
N MET A 17 13.45 11.70 6.14
CA MET A 17 12.08 12.15 6.41
C MET A 17 11.67 13.35 5.53
N LYS A 18 12.61 14.24 5.18
CA LYS A 18 12.39 15.39 4.29
C LYS A 18 12.69 15.04 2.82
N GLY A 19 13.56 14.06 2.61
CA GLY A 19 14.13 13.70 1.33
C GLY A 19 15.59 14.10 1.30
N VAL A 20 16.47 13.19 0.90
CA VAL A 20 17.92 13.39 0.88
C VAL A 20 18.51 12.66 -0.32
N THR A 21 19.57 13.21 -0.91
CA THR A 21 20.31 12.55 -1.98
C THR A 21 21.31 11.58 -1.38
N CYS A 22 21.34 10.34 -1.87
CA CYS A 22 22.29 9.35 -1.42
C CYS A 22 23.72 9.77 -1.81
N PRO A 23 24.64 9.91 -0.86
CA PRO A 23 26.01 10.36 -1.14
C PRO A 23 26.86 9.31 -1.89
N CYS A 24 26.34 8.10 -2.10
CA CYS A 24 27.03 7.01 -2.80
C CYS A 24 26.59 6.82 -4.25
N CYS A 25 25.33 7.13 -4.58
CA CYS A 25 24.73 6.79 -5.88
C CYS A 25 23.79 7.87 -6.43
N ASP A 26 23.73 9.04 -5.77
CA ASP A 26 22.92 10.20 -6.13
C ASP A 26 21.40 9.94 -6.21
N GLN A 27 20.92 8.78 -5.75
CA GLN A 27 19.50 8.46 -5.70
C GLN A 27 18.78 9.31 -4.66
N HIS A 28 17.57 9.78 -4.99
CA HIS A 28 16.72 10.48 -4.03
C HIS A 28 16.05 9.50 -3.06
N VAL A 29 16.34 9.65 -1.78
CA VAL A 29 15.90 8.79 -0.70
C VAL A 29 14.90 9.53 0.18
N LYS A 30 13.66 9.01 0.28
CA LYS A 30 12.60 9.64 1.07
C LYS A 30 11.65 8.64 1.73
N MET A 31 11.35 8.85 3.01
CA MET A 31 10.24 8.21 3.71
C MET A 31 8.94 8.91 3.33
N TYR A 32 8.04 8.16 2.69
CA TYR A 32 6.74 8.69 2.28
C TYR A 32 5.71 8.49 3.38
N LYS A 33 5.11 9.59 3.83
CA LYS A 33 3.88 9.58 4.65
C LYS A 33 2.68 9.60 3.71
N ARG A 34 2.04 8.45 3.49
CA ARG A 34 0.90 8.30 2.59
C ARG A 34 -0.41 8.36 3.38
N LYS A 35 -1.31 9.26 2.99
CA LYS A 35 -2.65 9.39 3.56
C LYS A 35 -3.60 8.38 2.93
N LEU A 36 -4.49 7.80 3.73
CA LEU A 36 -5.63 7.03 3.24
C LEU A 36 -6.62 7.98 2.57
N ASN A 37 -6.88 7.77 1.27
CA ASN A 37 -7.73 8.65 0.47
C ASN A 37 -9.05 7.98 0.07
N ALA A 38 -10.00 8.78 -0.42
CA ALA A 38 -11.32 8.29 -0.81
C ALA A 38 -11.27 7.23 -1.94
N GLY A 39 -10.27 7.30 -2.83
CA GLY A 39 -10.07 6.29 -3.88
C GLY A 39 -9.71 4.92 -3.31
N MET A 40 -8.84 4.89 -2.31
CA MET A 40 -8.49 3.66 -1.58
C MET A 40 -9.71 3.08 -0.85
N SER A 41 -10.50 3.91 -0.15
CA SER A 41 -11.73 3.45 0.50
C SER A 41 -12.75 2.92 -0.49
N LYS A 42 -12.95 3.62 -1.62
CA LYS A 42 -13.85 3.16 -2.70
C LYS A 42 -13.41 1.82 -3.26
N PHE A 43 -12.11 1.62 -3.47
CA PHE A 43 -11.56 0.34 -3.90
C PHE A 43 -11.84 -0.76 -2.87
N LEU A 44 -11.63 -0.52 -1.58
CA LEU A 44 -11.89 -1.51 -0.53
C LEU A 44 -13.37 -1.90 -0.46
N ILE A 45 -14.28 -0.92 -0.54
CA ILE A 45 -15.73 -1.16 -0.59
C ILE A 45 -16.11 -1.96 -1.84
N GLY A 46 -15.55 -1.60 -3.01
CA GLY A 46 -15.75 -2.33 -4.25
C GLY A 46 -15.26 -3.78 -4.15
N LEU A 47 -14.08 -3.99 -3.56
CA LEU A 47 -13.51 -5.31 -3.33
C LEU A 47 -14.38 -6.14 -2.39
N HIS A 48 -14.89 -5.55 -1.32
CA HIS A 48 -15.82 -6.21 -0.39
C HIS A 48 -17.11 -6.66 -1.10
N LYS A 49 -17.73 -5.76 -1.88
CA LYS A 49 -18.95 -6.06 -2.65
C LYS A 49 -18.73 -7.16 -3.67
N GLU A 50 -17.63 -7.10 -4.43
CA GLU A 50 -17.30 -8.13 -5.42
C GLU A 50 -17.02 -9.49 -4.78
N THR A 51 -16.29 -9.51 -3.65
CA THR A 51 -16.05 -10.73 -2.86
C THR A 51 -17.37 -11.37 -2.43
N ASN A 52 -18.34 -10.57 -1.96
CA ASN A 52 -19.65 -11.09 -1.55
C ASN A 52 -20.52 -11.52 -2.74
N ARG A 53 -20.35 -10.87 -3.91
CA ARG A 53 -21.12 -11.17 -5.13
C ARG A 53 -20.69 -12.46 -5.80
N THR A 54 -19.38 -12.71 -5.92
CA THR A 54 -18.84 -13.88 -6.62
C THR A 54 -18.53 -15.04 -5.68
N GLY A 55 -18.36 -14.78 -4.38
CA GLY A 55 -17.83 -15.76 -3.42
C GLY A 55 -16.34 -16.05 -3.58
N GLU A 56 -15.66 -15.37 -4.52
CA GLU A 56 -14.23 -15.58 -4.77
C GLU A 56 -13.39 -14.91 -3.68
N VAL A 57 -12.35 -15.62 -3.23
CA VAL A 57 -11.45 -15.13 -2.18
C VAL A 57 -10.45 -14.08 -2.70
N TYR A 58 -10.09 -14.16 -3.98
CA TYR A 58 -9.15 -13.25 -4.63
C TYR A 58 -9.80 -12.64 -5.87
N ILE A 59 -9.93 -11.32 -5.90
CA ILE A 59 -10.55 -10.59 -7.00
C ILE A 59 -9.48 -9.79 -7.75
N SER A 60 -9.60 -9.75 -9.08
CA SER A 60 -8.73 -8.93 -9.92
C SER A 60 -9.01 -7.44 -9.71
N SER A 61 -7.97 -6.61 -9.61
CA SER A 61 -8.09 -5.16 -9.52
C SER A 61 -8.91 -4.57 -10.68
N GLY A 62 -8.77 -5.14 -11.89
CA GLY A 62 -9.54 -4.69 -13.06
C GLY A 62 -11.04 -4.90 -12.91
N GLN A 63 -11.45 -5.98 -12.24
CA GLN A 63 -12.87 -6.26 -11.96
C GLN A 63 -13.42 -5.26 -10.93
N VAL A 64 -12.67 -5.01 -9.84
CA VAL A 64 -13.06 -4.01 -8.83
C VAL A 64 -13.19 -2.62 -9.44
N LEU A 65 -12.19 -2.20 -10.24
CA LEU A 65 -12.17 -0.87 -10.88
C LEU A 65 -13.36 -0.68 -11.84
N LYS A 66 -13.73 -1.71 -12.61
CA LYS A 66 -14.94 -1.69 -13.44
C LYS A 66 -16.21 -1.54 -12.60
N ALA A 67 -16.30 -2.29 -11.49
CA ALA A 67 -17.47 -2.27 -10.62
C ALA A 67 -17.70 -0.90 -9.95
N ILE A 68 -16.63 -0.21 -9.55
CA ILE A 68 -16.73 1.11 -8.90
C ILE A 68 -16.93 2.27 -9.88
N LYS A 69 -17.01 2.01 -11.20
CA LYS A 69 -17.11 3.01 -12.29
C LYS A 69 -16.12 4.17 -12.14
N SER A 70 -14.97 3.91 -11.52
CA SER A 70 -14.01 4.95 -11.23
C SER A 70 -13.07 5.07 -12.43
N GLY A 71 -13.12 6.21 -13.14
CA GLY A 71 -12.11 6.57 -14.13
C GLY A 71 -10.71 6.77 -13.53
N THR A 72 -10.60 6.71 -12.19
CA THR A 72 -9.36 6.90 -11.46
C THR A 72 -8.55 5.60 -11.46
N LYS A 73 -7.55 5.53 -12.35
CA LYS A 73 -6.46 4.54 -12.32
C LYS A 73 -5.52 4.73 -11.12
N SER A 74 -6.02 5.06 -9.93
CA SER A 74 -5.15 5.20 -8.77
C SER A 74 -4.71 3.80 -8.33
N MET A 75 -3.51 3.42 -8.76
CA MET A 75 -2.78 2.21 -8.33
C MET A 75 -2.42 2.22 -6.83
N ASP A 76 -2.75 3.32 -6.12
CA ASP A 76 -2.45 3.50 -4.71
C ASP A 76 -3.28 2.56 -3.81
N PHE A 77 -4.28 1.85 -4.34
CA PHE A 77 -4.97 0.81 -3.55
C PHE A 77 -4.01 -0.28 -3.06
N SER A 78 -2.90 -0.53 -3.78
CA SER A 78 -1.88 -1.50 -3.36
C SER A 78 -1.28 -1.16 -1.99
N ILE A 79 -1.32 0.13 -1.62
CA ILE A 79 -0.81 0.65 -0.35
C ILE A 79 -1.68 0.21 0.83
N LEU A 80 -2.97 -0.12 0.61
CA LEU A 80 -3.89 -0.63 1.65
C LEU A 80 -3.35 -1.87 2.39
N ARG A 81 -2.45 -2.63 1.76
CA ARG A 81 -1.77 -3.78 2.40
C ARG A 81 -0.95 -3.36 3.62
N HIS A 82 -0.42 -2.14 3.64
CA HIS A 82 0.40 -1.65 4.74
C HIS A 82 -0.43 -1.29 5.98
N TRP A 83 -1.75 -1.06 5.83
CA TRP A 83 -2.69 -1.02 6.95
C TRP A 83 -3.24 -2.42 7.31
N GLY A 84 -2.87 -3.47 6.57
CA GLY A 84 -3.39 -4.81 6.76
C GLY A 84 -4.83 -5.00 6.29
N LEU A 85 -5.38 -4.10 5.47
CA LEU A 85 -6.78 -4.14 4.99
C LEU A 85 -6.97 -5.08 3.80
N ILE A 86 -5.91 -5.29 3.00
CA ILE A 86 -5.90 -6.22 1.87
C ILE A 86 -4.62 -7.05 1.85
N LYS A 87 -4.66 -8.18 1.15
CA LYS A 87 -3.51 -9.05 0.88
C LYS A 87 -3.43 -9.31 -0.62
N GLU A 88 -2.22 -9.27 -1.15
CA GLU A 88 -1.93 -9.68 -2.53
C GLU A 88 -1.79 -11.21 -2.58
N LYS A 89 -2.22 -11.82 -3.68
CA LYS A 89 -1.96 -13.25 -3.92
C LYS A 89 -0.47 -13.44 -4.20
N THR A 90 0.26 -14.06 -3.26
CA THR A 90 1.67 -14.40 -3.46
C THR A 90 1.83 -15.40 -4.60
N HIS A 91 2.93 -15.27 -5.35
CA HIS A 91 3.24 -16.15 -6.47
C HIS A 91 3.48 -17.58 -5.95
N CYS A 92 2.66 -18.53 -6.38
CA CYS A 92 3.02 -19.94 -6.33
C CYS A 92 3.95 -20.21 -7.53
N LEU A 93 4.94 -21.08 -7.36
CA LEU A 93 6.14 -21.23 -8.20
C LEU A 93 5.93 -21.54 -9.70
N ASP A 94 4.72 -21.77 -10.20
CA ASP A 94 4.54 -22.39 -11.53
C ASP A 94 3.69 -21.69 -12.59
N SER A 95 3.14 -20.49 -12.37
CA SER A 95 2.38 -19.86 -13.48
C SER A 95 2.17 -18.36 -13.39
N LYS A 96 2.48 -17.71 -14.51
CA LYS A 96 1.97 -16.45 -15.09
C LYS A 96 1.42 -15.39 -14.12
N LYS A 97 2.07 -14.21 -14.11
CA LYS A 97 1.56 -12.86 -13.80
C LYS A 97 0.27 -12.83 -12.93
N ASN A 98 0.37 -13.24 -11.67
CA ASN A 98 -0.72 -13.06 -10.68
C ASN A 98 -0.80 -11.62 -10.13
N SER A 99 0.04 -10.72 -10.63
CA SER A 99 0.05 -9.30 -10.26
C SER A 99 -1.33 -8.69 -10.47
N GLY A 100 -1.95 -8.23 -9.37
CA GLY A 100 -3.27 -7.58 -9.40
C GLY A 100 -4.43 -8.40 -8.84
N MET A 101 -4.18 -9.58 -8.25
CA MET A 101 -5.19 -10.32 -7.49
C MET A 101 -5.15 -9.95 -5.99
N TRP A 102 -6.29 -9.48 -5.46
CA TRP A 102 -6.39 -8.95 -4.11
C TRP A 102 -7.45 -9.69 -3.30
N LYS A 103 -7.10 -9.96 -2.04
CA LYS A 103 -7.99 -10.52 -1.03
C LYS A 103 -8.24 -9.48 0.05
N ILE A 104 -9.50 -9.25 0.40
CA ILE A 104 -9.85 -8.43 1.56
C ILE A 104 -9.59 -9.21 2.86
N THR A 105 -8.98 -8.56 3.86
CA THR A 105 -8.77 -9.17 5.18
C THR A 105 -10.00 -9.00 6.07
N HIS A 106 -10.02 -9.65 7.24
CA HIS A 106 -11.10 -9.46 8.21
C HIS A 106 -11.19 -7.99 8.67
N THR A 107 -10.06 -7.35 8.97
CA THR A 107 -10.00 -5.92 9.30
C THR A 107 -10.41 -5.04 8.13
N GLY A 108 -10.07 -5.43 6.90
CA GLY A 108 -10.54 -4.78 5.67
C GLY A 108 -12.06 -4.79 5.53
N LYS A 109 -12.70 -5.93 5.83
CA LYS A 109 -14.17 -6.05 5.82
C LYS A 109 -14.80 -5.16 6.90
N ALA A 110 -14.31 -5.26 8.13
CA ALA A 110 -14.80 -4.42 9.23
C ALA A 110 -14.64 -2.92 8.94
N PHE A 111 -13.53 -2.51 8.30
CA PHE A 111 -13.33 -1.13 7.86
C PHE A 111 -14.33 -0.72 6.76
N ALA A 112 -14.58 -1.58 5.78
CA ALA A 112 -15.53 -1.31 4.71
C ALA A 112 -16.98 -1.18 5.22
N GLU A 113 -17.31 -1.88 6.31
CA GLU A 113 -18.61 -1.83 6.99
C GLU A 113 -18.72 -0.66 8.00
N GLY A 114 -17.62 0.04 8.29
CA GLY A 114 -17.58 1.12 9.28
C GLY A 114 -17.40 0.66 10.73
N ASN A 115 -17.14 -0.63 10.96
CA ASN A 115 -16.95 -1.25 12.27
C ASN A 115 -15.49 -1.23 12.75
N TYR A 116 -14.57 -0.65 11.97
CA TYR A 116 -13.14 -0.59 12.29
C TYR A 116 -12.53 0.72 11.76
N MET A 117 -11.64 1.32 12.54
CA MET A 117 -10.91 2.54 12.17
C MET A 117 -9.42 2.25 12.05
N VAL A 118 -8.74 2.99 11.18
CA VAL A 118 -7.28 2.93 11.01
C VAL A 118 -6.70 4.32 11.09
N GLN A 119 -5.43 4.41 11.49
CA GLN A 119 -4.75 5.69 11.49
C GLN A 119 -4.65 6.25 10.06
N SER A 120 -4.89 7.56 9.94
CA SER A 120 -4.99 8.25 8.65
C SER A 120 -3.76 8.13 7.73
N HIS A 121 -2.55 7.90 8.26
CA HIS A 121 -1.33 7.85 7.46
C HIS A 121 -0.47 6.61 7.74
N VAL A 122 0.21 6.15 6.68
CA VAL A 122 1.24 5.11 6.75
C VAL A 122 2.61 5.66 6.36
N LYS A 123 3.65 5.18 7.02
CA LYS A 123 5.06 5.46 6.70
C LYS A 123 5.62 4.34 5.85
N ILE A 124 6.05 4.68 4.64
CA ILE A 124 6.58 3.74 3.65
C ILE A 124 7.94 4.20 3.18
N TYR A 125 8.89 3.29 3.19
CA TYR A 125 10.23 3.51 2.65
C TYR A 125 10.67 2.25 1.94
N ASP A 126 11.15 2.39 0.70
CA ASP A 126 11.54 1.26 -0.14
C ASP A 126 10.45 0.16 -0.20
N ASN A 127 9.20 0.60 -0.36
CA ASN A 127 8.01 -0.27 -0.36
C ASN A 127 7.81 -1.13 0.91
N ARG A 128 8.55 -0.86 1.99
CA ARG A 128 8.40 -1.50 3.29
C ARG A 128 7.60 -0.61 4.24
N PHE A 129 6.87 -1.27 5.13
CA PHE A 129 6.08 -0.62 6.17
C PHE A 129 6.98 -0.24 7.36
N TYR A 130 6.88 1.01 7.81
CA TYR A 130 7.63 1.54 8.96
C TYR A 130 6.71 2.05 10.08
N GLY A 131 5.41 1.81 9.98
CA GLY A 131 4.43 2.23 10.99
C GLY A 131 3.33 3.12 10.44
N VAL A 132 2.36 3.40 11.31
CA VAL A 132 1.20 4.24 11.05
C VAL A 132 1.24 5.48 11.93
N THR A 133 0.63 6.58 11.49
CA THR A 133 0.57 7.85 12.23
C THR A 133 -0.70 8.64 11.90
N GLY A 134 -1.07 9.57 12.77
CA GLY A 134 -2.23 10.45 12.60
C GLY A 134 -3.44 10.00 13.44
N SER A 135 -4.51 10.78 13.37
CA SER A 135 -5.76 10.47 14.07
C SER A 135 -6.38 9.17 13.55
N MET A 136 -7.11 8.50 14.44
CA MET A 136 -8.03 7.41 14.14
C MET A 136 -9.32 7.94 13.50
#